data_AF-A0A8K1G5X5-F1
#
_entry.id   AF-A0A8K1G5X5-F1
#
_cell.length_a   1.000
_cell.length_b   1.000
_cell.length_c   1.000
_cell.angle_alpha   90.00
_cell.angle_beta   90.00
_cell.angle_gamma   90.00
#
_symmetry.space_group_name_H-M   'P 1'
#
loop_
_entity.id
_entity.type
_entity.pdbx_description
1 polymer ?
#
loop_
_entity_poly.entity_id
_entity_poly.type
_entity_poly.pdbx_seq_one_letter_code
_entity_poly.pdbx_strand_id
1 'polypeptide(L)'
;MKNCPMSSREQKPAARDEKEKFEPTVFRDTIVQGLNEAGNDLEAIAKFLDAAGSRLDYRRYADTLFDILVAGSMLAPGGTRIDDNDKTKMTNHCVFFADEDHDAIRNYAQVSKGIADYYEKEKFEPTVFRDTIVQGLNEAGNDLEAIAKFLDAAGSRLDYRRYADTLFDILVAGSMLAPGGTRIDDNDKTKMTNHCVFFADEDHDAIRNYAQVFNKLIRRYKYLEKAFEDEIKKLLLFLKAFTETEQTKLAMLSGILLANGTLPATILTSLFTDNIVKEGIAASFAVKLFKAWMAEKDANSVTSALRKANLDKRLLELFPANRQNVDHFAKYFTEAGLKELSDFLRVQQSLGTRKELQKELQERLSQECPIKEVVLYVKEEMKRNELPEPAVIGLLWTCVMNAVEWNKKEELVAEQALKHLKQYAPLLAVFSTQGQSELILLQKVQEYCYDNIHFMKAFQKIVVLFYKADVLSEEAILKWYKEAHVAKGKSVFLDQMKKFVEWLQNAEEESESEGEEN
;
A
#
# COMPACT_ATOMS: atom_id res chain seq x y z
N MET A 1 43.28 -3.27 -44.39
CA MET A 1 42.94 -2.31 -45.46
C MET A 1 41.62 -2.71 -46.09
N LYS A 2 40.57 -1.90 -45.92
CA LYS A 2 39.56 -1.54 -46.94
C LYS A 2 38.53 -0.63 -46.28
N ASN A 3 38.68 0.66 -46.58
CA ASN A 3 37.68 1.70 -46.36
C ASN A 3 36.47 1.46 -47.27
N CYS A 4 35.28 1.83 -46.80
CA CYS A 4 34.19 2.23 -47.69
C CYS A 4 33.42 3.41 -47.05
N PRO A 5 32.98 4.42 -47.82
CA PRO A 5 32.67 5.77 -47.34
C PRO A 5 31.17 6.01 -47.11
N MET A 6 30.86 6.87 -46.13
CA MET A 6 29.50 7.38 -45.89
C MET A 6 29.17 8.46 -46.93
N SER A 7 28.14 8.18 -47.73
CA SER A 7 27.52 9.08 -48.71
C SER A 7 26.53 10.01 -48.02
N SER A 8 26.81 11.31 -48.08
CA SER A 8 25.90 12.41 -47.75
C SER A 8 24.69 12.43 -48.69
N ARG A 9 23.47 12.46 -48.13
CA ARG A 9 22.28 12.95 -48.86
C ARG A 9 21.56 13.99 -48.00
N GLU A 10 21.51 15.18 -48.54
CA GLU A 10 20.83 16.36 -48.04
C GLU A 10 19.33 16.12 -47.83
N GLN A 11 18.80 16.53 -46.67
CA GLN A 11 17.38 16.78 -46.46
C GLN A 11 17.18 18.28 -46.32
N LYS A 12 16.32 18.85 -47.18
CA LYS A 12 15.84 20.24 -47.11
C LYS A 12 15.01 20.47 -45.84
N PRO A 13 15.01 21.69 -45.27
CA PRO A 13 14.41 21.97 -43.98
C PRO A 13 12.90 22.13 -44.09
N ALA A 14 12.14 21.41 -43.25
CA ALA A 14 10.76 21.72 -42.94
C ALA A 14 10.72 22.69 -41.76
N ALA A 15 9.84 23.68 -41.85
CA ALA A 15 9.73 24.83 -40.95
C ALA A 15 9.70 24.44 -39.47
N ARG A 16 10.60 25.10 -38.72
CA ARG A 16 10.93 24.89 -37.31
C ARG A 16 10.31 26.03 -36.52
N ASP A 17 9.39 25.71 -35.61
CA ASP A 17 9.11 26.49 -34.41
C ASP A 17 8.93 25.50 -33.24
N GLU A 18 9.98 24.69 -33.01
CA GLU A 18 10.24 24.12 -31.70
C GLU A 18 11.10 25.15 -30.95
N LYS A 19 10.58 25.73 -29.85
CA LYS A 19 11.38 26.54 -28.92
C LYS A 19 12.65 25.76 -28.55
N GLU A 20 13.82 26.32 -28.84
CA GLU A 20 15.11 25.64 -28.70
C GLU A 20 15.35 25.25 -27.24
N LYS A 21 15.65 23.97 -26.98
CA LYS A 21 16.03 23.47 -25.65
C LYS A 21 17.48 23.88 -25.37
N PHE A 22 17.68 24.99 -24.66
CA PHE A 22 19.00 25.42 -24.20
C PHE A 22 19.45 24.64 -22.97
N GLU A 23 20.76 24.51 -22.72
CA GLU A 23 21.35 24.19 -21.41
C GLU A 23 21.55 25.50 -20.60
N PRO A 24 21.61 25.47 -19.24
CA PRO A 24 21.64 26.70 -18.42
C PRO A 24 22.77 27.67 -18.80
N THR A 25 23.93 27.15 -19.19
CA THR A 25 25.08 27.96 -19.63
C THR A 25 24.83 28.64 -20.98
N VAL A 26 24.21 27.94 -21.94
CA VAL A 26 23.88 28.50 -23.25
C VAL A 26 22.75 29.52 -23.13
N PHE A 27 21.78 29.25 -22.25
CA PHE A 27 20.74 30.20 -21.87
C PHE A 27 21.35 31.49 -21.29
N ARG A 28 22.26 31.35 -20.31
CA ARG A 28 22.99 32.49 -19.74
C ARG A 28 23.72 33.28 -20.82
N ASP A 29 24.52 32.62 -21.65
CA ASP A 29 25.36 33.29 -22.65
C ASP A 29 24.50 34.10 -23.64
N THR A 30 23.34 33.56 -24.03
CA THR A 30 22.39 34.23 -24.92
C THR A 30 21.77 35.48 -24.28
N ILE A 31 21.38 35.39 -23.01
CA ILE A 31 20.81 36.53 -22.26
C ILE A 31 21.88 37.60 -22.02
N VAL A 32 23.06 37.21 -21.53
CA VAL A 32 24.17 38.13 -21.26
C VAL A 32 24.60 38.86 -22.52
N GLN A 33 24.72 38.16 -23.64
CA GLN A 33 25.06 38.77 -24.92
C GLN A 33 24.02 39.84 -25.32
N GLY A 34 22.73 39.51 -25.29
CA GLY A 34 21.68 40.45 -25.67
C GLY A 34 21.58 41.66 -24.73
N LEU A 35 21.84 41.48 -23.43
CA LEU A 35 21.93 42.60 -22.49
C LEU A 35 23.13 43.50 -22.77
N ASN A 36 24.29 42.93 -23.08
CA ASN A 36 25.50 43.69 -23.43
C ASN A 36 25.36 44.43 -24.77
N GLU A 37 24.64 43.87 -25.74
CA GLU A 37 24.32 44.52 -27.01
C GLU A 37 23.32 45.67 -26.84
N ALA A 38 22.36 45.55 -25.92
CA ALA A 38 21.40 46.60 -25.59
C ALA A 38 22.03 47.77 -24.80
N GLY A 39 23.12 47.52 -24.07
CA GLY A 39 23.82 48.56 -23.32
C GLY A 39 22.97 49.11 -22.15
N ASN A 40 23.12 50.41 -21.84
CA ASN A 40 22.33 51.07 -20.79
C ASN A 40 20.92 51.50 -21.24
N ASP A 41 20.50 51.16 -22.46
CA ASP A 41 19.16 51.47 -22.95
C ASP A 41 18.15 50.46 -22.39
N LEU A 42 17.44 50.89 -21.35
CA LEU A 42 16.43 50.08 -20.66
C LEU A 42 15.25 49.69 -21.55
N GLU A 43 14.90 50.51 -22.54
CA GLU A 43 13.83 50.18 -23.47
C GLU A 43 14.29 49.13 -24.49
N ALA A 44 15.56 49.20 -24.90
CA ALA A 44 16.19 48.15 -25.71
C ALA A 44 16.33 46.83 -24.94
N ILE A 45 16.72 46.88 -23.65
CA ILE A 45 16.76 45.70 -22.77
C ILE A 45 15.37 45.07 -22.64
N ALA A 46 14.33 45.87 -22.36
CA ALA A 46 12.97 45.36 -22.21
C ALA A 46 12.46 44.71 -23.51
N LYS A 47 12.69 45.35 -24.66
CA LYS A 47 12.33 44.81 -25.98
C LYS A 47 13.09 43.52 -26.31
N PHE A 48 14.37 43.44 -25.97
CA PHE A 48 15.16 42.22 -26.12
C PHE A 48 14.61 41.10 -25.26
N LEU A 49 14.36 41.33 -23.97
CA LEU A 49 13.87 40.30 -23.05
C LEU A 49 12.48 39.80 -23.45
N ASP A 50 11.60 40.68 -23.95
CA ASP A 50 10.29 40.30 -24.48
C ASP A 50 10.43 39.43 -25.75
N ALA A 51 11.24 39.88 -26.72
CA ALA A 51 11.48 39.15 -27.96
C ALA A 51 12.18 37.80 -27.71
N ALA A 52 13.15 37.76 -26.82
CA ALA A 52 13.90 36.55 -26.48
C ALA A 52 13.05 35.54 -25.69
N GLY A 53 12.06 35.98 -24.91
CA GLY A 53 11.13 35.11 -24.18
C GLY A 53 10.26 34.25 -25.10
N SER A 54 10.06 34.66 -26.35
CA SER A 54 9.40 33.83 -27.36
C SER A 54 10.24 32.62 -27.80
N ARG A 55 11.58 32.68 -27.66
CA ARG A 55 12.54 31.68 -28.13
C ARG A 55 13.24 30.92 -27.01
N LEU A 56 13.46 31.57 -25.88
CA LEU A 56 14.14 31.06 -24.70
C LEU A 56 13.14 30.62 -23.63
N ASP A 57 13.38 29.48 -23.00
CA ASP A 57 12.54 28.97 -21.92
C ASP A 57 12.93 29.62 -20.58
N TYR A 58 12.42 30.82 -20.32
CA TYR A 58 12.66 31.54 -19.07
C TYR A 58 12.22 30.70 -17.86
N ARG A 59 11.17 29.89 -17.98
CA ARG A 59 10.60 29.10 -16.86
C ARG A 59 11.55 28.03 -16.37
N ARG A 60 12.25 27.37 -17.29
CA ARG A 60 13.23 26.33 -16.95
C ARG A 60 14.50 26.92 -16.33
N TYR A 61 14.85 28.16 -16.69
CA TYR A 61 16.07 28.84 -16.28
C TYR A 61 15.77 30.11 -15.49
N ALA A 62 14.70 30.11 -14.71
CA ALA A 62 14.22 31.30 -14.00
C ALA A 62 15.27 31.81 -13.02
N ASP A 63 15.85 30.91 -12.21
CA ASP A 63 16.92 31.23 -11.27
C ASP A 63 18.14 31.81 -11.99
N THR A 64 18.53 31.21 -13.12
CA THR A 64 19.62 31.68 -13.98
C THR A 64 19.34 33.08 -14.55
N LEU A 65 18.11 33.34 -14.98
CA LEU A 65 17.69 34.65 -15.49
C LEU A 65 17.72 35.71 -14.38
N PHE A 66 17.21 35.37 -13.18
CA PHE A 66 17.25 36.27 -12.02
C PHE A 66 18.68 36.57 -11.57
N ASP A 67 19.54 35.55 -11.51
CA ASP A 67 20.96 35.70 -11.21
C ASP A 67 21.62 36.70 -12.17
N ILE A 68 21.34 36.60 -13.48
CA ILE A 68 21.88 37.53 -14.48
C ILE A 68 21.32 38.95 -14.30
N LEU A 69 20.01 39.11 -14.12
CA LEU A 69 19.40 40.44 -13.99
C LEU A 69 19.76 41.14 -12.68
N VAL A 70 20.03 40.39 -11.61
CA VAL A 70 20.39 40.94 -10.30
C VAL A 70 21.90 41.10 -10.19
N ALA A 71 22.65 40.02 -10.42
CA ALA A 71 24.07 39.95 -10.16
C ALA A 71 24.94 40.03 -11.42
N GLY A 72 24.36 40.03 -12.62
CA GLY A 72 25.11 40.16 -13.88
C GLY A 72 25.70 38.86 -14.41
N SER A 73 25.54 37.74 -13.70
CA SER A 73 26.00 36.41 -14.11
C SER A 73 25.27 35.33 -13.30
N MET A 74 25.47 34.05 -13.66
CA MET A 74 24.97 32.92 -12.85
C MET A 74 25.63 32.86 -11.48
N LEU A 75 24.87 32.46 -10.46
CA LEU A 75 25.39 32.27 -9.11
C LEU A 75 25.56 30.79 -8.77
N ALA A 76 26.64 30.47 -8.06
CA ALA A 76 26.84 29.16 -7.46
C ALA A 76 26.09 29.06 -6.12
N PRO A 77 25.82 27.84 -5.62
CA PRO A 77 25.32 27.66 -4.26
C PRO A 77 26.23 28.37 -3.25
N GLY A 78 25.69 29.37 -2.54
CA GLY A 78 26.45 30.26 -1.66
C GLY A 78 26.63 31.70 -2.17
N GLY A 79 26.11 32.02 -3.37
CA GLY A 79 26.00 33.39 -3.88
C GLY A 79 27.26 33.94 -4.57
N THR A 80 28.27 33.10 -4.83
CA THR A 80 29.44 33.49 -5.60
C THR A 80 29.13 33.47 -7.10
N ARG A 81 29.60 34.49 -7.83
CA ARG A 81 29.45 34.57 -9.29
C ARG A 81 30.27 33.48 -9.98
N ILE A 82 29.63 32.75 -10.89
CA ILE A 82 30.28 31.74 -11.75
C ILE A 82 30.89 32.46 -12.96
N ASP A 83 32.10 32.04 -13.36
CA ASP A 83 32.82 32.58 -14.52
C ASP A 83 33.12 34.09 -14.45
N ASP A 84 33.27 34.68 -13.24
CA ASP A 84 33.44 36.13 -12.98
C ASP A 84 34.67 36.79 -13.66
N ASN A 85 35.60 35.99 -14.18
CA ASN A 85 36.78 36.47 -14.91
C ASN A 85 36.56 36.53 -16.44
N ASP A 86 35.43 36.05 -16.95
CA ASP A 86 35.10 36.02 -18.37
C ASP A 86 34.03 37.06 -18.71
N LYS A 87 34.47 38.20 -19.27
CA LYS A 87 33.59 39.32 -19.63
C LYS A 87 32.51 38.97 -20.66
N THR A 88 32.65 37.86 -21.38
CA THR A 88 31.63 37.41 -22.35
C THR A 88 30.46 36.69 -21.68
N LYS A 89 30.61 36.31 -20.41
CA LYS A 89 29.61 35.60 -19.60
C LYS A 89 29.05 36.45 -18.46
N MET A 90 29.39 37.74 -18.48
CA MET A 90 28.91 38.73 -17.53
C MET A 90 28.30 39.93 -18.23
N THR A 91 27.34 40.55 -17.56
CA THR A 91 26.79 41.85 -17.93
C THR A 91 26.87 42.82 -16.76
N ASN A 92 27.21 44.06 -17.07
CA ASN A 92 27.12 45.17 -16.12
C ASN A 92 25.72 45.82 -16.15
N HIS A 93 24.82 45.35 -17.02
CA HIS A 93 23.45 45.84 -17.14
C HIS A 93 22.53 45.02 -16.22
N CYS A 94 22.78 45.13 -14.92
CA CYS A 94 22.08 44.41 -13.86
C CYS A 94 21.99 45.26 -12.59
N VAL A 95 21.21 44.81 -11.60
CA VAL A 95 20.96 45.56 -10.36
C VAL A 95 22.25 45.89 -9.59
N PHE A 96 23.21 44.96 -9.50
CA PHE A 96 24.44 45.16 -8.72
C PHE A 96 25.42 46.17 -9.33
N PHE A 97 25.25 46.53 -10.59
CA PHE A 97 26.07 47.51 -11.30
C PHE A 97 25.27 48.75 -11.72
N ALA A 98 24.01 48.87 -11.28
CA ALA A 98 23.21 50.06 -11.49
C ALA A 98 23.77 51.24 -10.68
N ASP A 99 23.64 52.45 -11.22
CA ASP A 99 23.99 53.67 -10.50
C ASP A 99 23.17 53.75 -9.19
N GLU A 100 23.80 54.23 -8.10
CA GLU A 100 23.20 54.30 -6.75
C GLU A 100 22.15 55.43 -6.62
N ASP A 101 21.31 55.62 -7.64
CA ASP A 101 20.17 56.52 -7.62
C ASP A 101 18.83 55.74 -7.55
N HIS A 102 17.83 56.40 -6.96
CA HIS A 102 16.53 55.79 -6.72
C HIS A 102 15.76 55.49 -8.01
N ASP A 103 16.06 56.18 -9.11
CA ASP A 103 15.34 56.04 -10.37
C ASP A 103 15.86 54.84 -11.16
N ALA A 104 17.17 54.63 -11.21
CA ALA A 104 17.83 53.46 -11.80
C ALA A 104 17.37 52.15 -11.13
N ILE A 105 17.38 52.10 -9.79
CA ILE A 105 16.92 50.93 -9.03
C ILE A 105 15.43 50.66 -9.28
N ARG A 106 14.59 51.71 -9.31
CA ARG A 106 13.15 51.59 -9.59
C ARG A 106 12.87 51.05 -10.98
N ASN A 107 13.68 51.41 -11.97
CA ASN A 107 13.51 50.98 -13.35
C ASN A 107 13.91 49.50 -13.55
N TYR A 108 15.00 49.02 -12.95
CA TYR A 108 15.33 47.59 -12.94
C TYR A 108 14.28 46.75 -12.18
N ALA A 109 13.69 47.30 -11.12
CA ALA A 109 12.57 46.67 -10.42
C ALA A 109 11.31 46.60 -11.30
N GLN A 110 11.07 47.59 -12.17
CA GLN A 110 9.97 47.55 -13.15
C GLN A 110 10.19 46.52 -14.25
N VAL A 111 11.42 46.35 -14.76
CA VAL A 111 11.75 45.27 -15.72
C VAL A 111 11.57 43.90 -15.08
N SER A 112 12.07 43.71 -13.87
CA SER A 112 11.90 42.47 -13.09
C SER A 112 10.42 42.18 -12.80
N LYS A 113 9.64 43.23 -12.50
CA LYS A 113 8.18 43.14 -12.32
C LYS A 113 7.46 42.83 -13.63
N GLY A 114 7.86 43.41 -14.76
CA GLY A 114 7.27 43.12 -16.07
C GLY A 114 7.49 41.66 -16.49
N ILE A 115 8.67 41.10 -16.17
CA ILE A 115 8.96 39.69 -16.35
C ILE A 115 8.11 38.84 -15.40
N ALA A 116 8.01 39.21 -14.12
CA ALA A 116 7.12 38.54 -13.16
C ALA A 116 5.65 38.59 -13.60
N ASP A 117 5.19 39.71 -14.14
CA ASP A 117 3.85 39.90 -14.68
C ASP A 117 3.64 39.11 -15.98
N TYR A 118 4.67 38.90 -16.80
CA TYR A 118 4.66 37.99 -17.95
C TYR A 118 4.56 36.52 -17.49
N TYR A 119 5.28 36.15 -16.42
CA TYR A 119 5.11 34.87 -15.72
C TYR A 119 3.67 34.71 -15.16
N GLU A 120 3.02 35.79 -14.74
CA GLU A 120 1.64 35.77 -14.29
C GLU A 120 0.62 35.75 -15.42
N LYS A 121 0.86 36.44 -16.54
CA LYS A 121 -0.05 36.53 -17.69
C LYS A 121 -0.03 35.31 -18.61
N GLU A 122 1.06 34.54 -18.65
CA GLU A 122 1.10 33.21 -19.29
C GLU A 122 0.67 32.06 -18.33
N LYS A 123 0.13 32.37 -17.14
CA LYS A 123 -0.68 31.42 -16.36
C LYS A 123 -1.99 31.20 -17.12
N PHE A 124 -2.24 30.00 -17.64
CA PHE A 124 -3.62 29.54 -17.76
C PHE A 124 -4.18 29.53 -16.32
N GLU A 125 -5.18 30.35 -16.01
CA GLU A 125 -5.83 30.26 -14.71
C GLU A 125 -6.49 28.87 -14.57
N PRO A 126 -6.49 28.25 -13.38
CA PRO A 126 -7.25 27.02 -13.13
C PRO A 126 -8.71 27.10 -13.59
N THR A 127 -9.28 28.30 -13.59
CA THR A 127 -10.61 28.65 -14.12
C THR A 127 -10.70 28.43 -15.63
N VAL A 128 -9.72 28.88 -16.43
CA VAL A 128 -9.70 28.68 -17.89
C VAL A 128 -9.52 27.21 -18.25
N PHE A 129 -8.65 26.51 -17.52
CA PHE A 129 -8.50 25.06 -17.66
C PHE A 129 -9.83 24.34 -17.35
N ARG A 130 -10.46 24.67 -16.22
CA ARG A 130 -11.78 24.16 -15.83
C ARG A 130 -12.80 24.41 -16.93
N ASP A 131 -12.93 25.65 -17.40
CA ASP A 131 -13.95 26.05 -18.38
C ASP A 131 -13.80 25.26 -19.68
N THR A 132 -12.56 25.03 -20.12
CA THR A 132 -12.28 24.21 -21.31
C THR A 132 -12.68 22.75 -21.12
N ILE A 133 -12.37 22.15 -19.97
CA ILE A 133 -12.73 20.76 -19.66
C ILE A 133 -14.25 20.63 -19.52
N VAL A 134 -14.89 21.50 -18.75
CA VAL A 134 -16.34 21.50 -18.54
C VAL A 134 -17.08 21.66 -19.86
N GLN A 135 -16.66 22.58 -20.71
CA GLN A 135 -17.25 22.76 -22.03
C GLN A 135 -17.16 21.47 -22.86
N GLY A 136 -15.97 20.86 -22.96
CA GLY A 136 -15.81 19.64 -23.76
C GLY A 136 -16.57 18.43 -23.22
N LEU A 137 -16.72 18.31 -21.89
CA LEU A 137 -17.57 17.27 -21.28
C LEU A 137 -19.06 17.51 -21.58
N ASN A 138 -19.52 18.77 -21.52
CA ASN A 138 -20.89 19.14 -21.88
C ASN A 138 -21.20 18.94 -23.37
N GLU A 139 -20.22 19.17 -24.26
CA GLU A 139 -20.35 18.89 -25.69
C GLU A 139 -20.39 17.38 -25.99
N ALA A 140 -19.63 16.56 -25.24
CA ALA A 140 -19.64 15.11 -25.38
C ALA A 140 -20.93 14.46 -24.83
N GLY A 141 -21.59 15.10 -23.87
CA GLY A 141 -22.83 14.61 -23.28
C GLY A 141 -22.65 13.31 -22.49
N ASN A 142 -23.63 12.40 -22.58
CA ASN A 142 -23.59 11.11 -21.88
C ASN A 142 -22.78 10.02 -22.60
N ASP A 143 -22.13 10.33 -23.74
CA ASP A 143 -21.29 9.38 -24.44
C ASP A 143 -19.89 9.34 -23.80
N LEU A 144 -19.67 8.34 -22.95
CA LEU A 144 -18.41 8.13 -22.25
C LEU A 144 -17.23 7.82 -23.19
N GLU A 145 -17.48 7.32 -24.41
CA GLU A 145 -16.45 7.15 -25.42
C GLU A 145 -16.07 8.51 -26.04
N ALA A 146 -17.05 9.38 -26.28
CA ALA A 146 -16.80 10.75 -26.72
C ALA A 146 -16.02 11.54 -25.65
N ILE A 147 -16.37 11.39 -24.36
CA ILE A 147 -15.62 11.97 -23.24
C ILE A 147 -14.17 11.47 -23.24
N ALA A 148 -13.93 10.17 -23.35
CA ALA A 148 -12.58 9.62 -23.37
C ALA A 148 -11.75 10.14 -24.55
N LYS A 149 -12.36 10.25 -25.74
CA LYS A 149 -11.72 10.84 -26.93
C LYS A 149 -11.40 12.31 -26.77
N PHE A 150 -12.32 13.08 -26.19
CA PHE A 150 -12.10 14.50 -25.88
C PHE A 150 -10.91 14.65 -24.95
N LEU A 151 -10.85 13.89 -23.85
CA LEU A 151 -9.75 13.97 -22.88
C LEU A 151 -8.38 13.57 -23.48
N ASP A 152 -8.33 12.57 -24.37
CA ASP A 152 -7.08 12.24 -25.09
C ASP A 152 -6.67 13.34 -26.09
N ALA A 153 -7.62 13.95 -26.79
CA ALA A 153 -7.31 15.05 -27.69
C ALA A 153 -6.86 16.31 -26.91
N ALA A 154 -7.56 16.65 -25.84
CA ALA A 154 -7.34 17.84 -25.05
C ALA A 154 -6.02 17.79 -24.25
N GLY A 155 -5.59 16.62 -23.78
CA GLY A 155 -4.32 16.47 -23.05
C GLY A 155 -3.07 16.73 -23.89
N SER A 156 -3.19 16.87 -25.22
CA SER A 156 -2.10 17.36 -26.08
C SER A 156 -1.94 18.89 -26.08
N ARG A 157 -2.99 19.61 -25.67
CA ARG A 157 -3.09 21.07 -25.68
C ARG A 157 -3.15 21.66 -24.27
N LEU A 158 -3.72 20.93 -23.33
CA LEU A 158 -3.89 21.32 -21.94
C LEU A 158 -2.85 20.64 -21.05
N ASP A 159 -2.33 21.37 -20.07
CA ASP A 159 -1.34 20.86 -19.14
C ASP A 159 -1.98 20.07 -17.99
N TYR A 160 -2.30 18.80 -18.24
CA TYR A 160 -2.88 17.92 -17.22
C TYR A 160 -1.97 17.71 -16.02
N ARG A 161 -0.65 17.83 -16.19
CA ARG A 161 0.29 17.63 -15.07
C ARG A 161 0.13 18.75 -14.04
N ARG A 162 -0.01 19.98 -14.52
CA ARG A 162 -0.16 21.16 -13.66
C ARG A 162 -1.54 21.26 -13.01
N TYR A 163 -2.60 20.87 -13.73
CA TYR A 163 -3.99 21.00 -13.28
C TYR A 163 -4.64 19.64 -12.98
N ALA A 164 -3.85 18.66 -12.54
CA ALA A 164 -4.34 17.30 -12.30
C ALA A 164 -5.47 17.28 -11.26
N ASP A 165 -5.30 18.02 -10.15
CA ASP A 165 -6.31 18.14 -9.09
C ASP A 165 -7.62 18.69 -9.66
N THR A 166 -7.55 19.80 -10.40
CA THR A 166 -8.72 20.41 -11.08
C THR A 166 -9.37 19.47 -12.07
N LEU A 167 -8.58 18.72 -12.85
CA LEU A 167 -9.08 17.75 -13.82
C LEU A 167 -9.91 16.67 -13.11
N PHE A 168 -9.38 16.10 -12.04
CA PHE A 168 -10.03 15.01 -11.32
C PHE A 168 -11.19 15.49 -10.45
N ASP A 169 -11.13 16.69 -9.87
CA ASP A 169 -12.28 17.35 -9.23
C ASP A 169 -13.46 17.43 -10.22
N ILE A 170 -13.22 17.87 -11.46
CA ILE A 170 -14.28 17.98 -12.48
C ILE A 170 -14.80 16.59 -12.89
N LEU A 171 -13.91 15.62 -13.15
CA LEU A 171 -14.32 14.27 -13.58
C LEU A 171 -15.10 13.51 -12.50
N VAL A 172 -14.84 13.77 -11.23
CA VAL A 172 -15.54 13.11 -10.11
C VAL A 172 -16.76 13.92 -9.67
N ALA A 173 -16.58 15.19 -9.32
CA ALA A 173 -17.59 16.03 -8.67
C ALA A 173 -18.35 16.98 -9.61
N GLY A 174 -17.86 17.15 -10.86
CA GLY A 174 -18.48 17.99 -11.89
C GLY A 174 -18.01 19.45 -11.88
N SER A 175 -17.18 19.84 -10.92
CA SER A 175 -16.67 21.20 -10.75
C SER A 175 -15.38 21.20 -9.92
N MET A 176 -14.75 22.37 -9.75
CA MET A 176 -13.60 22.50 -8.84
C MET A 176 -14.02 22.37 -7.38
N LEU A 177 -13.17 21.75 -6.56
CA LEU A 177 -13.39 21.65 -5.13
C LEU A 177 -12.50 22.64 -4.36
N ALA A 178 -13.08 23.27 -3.34
CA ALA A 178 -12.34 24.08 -2.39
C ALA A 178 -11.51 23.19 -1.45
N PRO A 179 -10.49 23.74 -0.78
CA PRO A 179 -9.80 23.05 0.31
C PRO A 179 -10.83 22.62 1.38
N GLY A 180 -11.14 21.33 1.46
CA GLY A 180 -12.21 20.80 2.32
C GLY A 180 -13.30 19.99 1.60
N GLY A 181 -13.28 19.94 0.26
CA GLY A 181 -14.16 19.07 -0.53
C GLY A 181 -15.51 19.67 -0.92
N THR A 182 -15.76 20.96 -0.64
CA THR A 182 -16.98 21.65 -1.07
C THR A 182 -16.82 22.19 -2.49
N ARG A 183 -17.89 22.16 -3.29
CA ARG A 183 -17.86 22.70 -4.66
C ARG A 183 -17.69 24.21 -4.67
N ILE A 184 -16.83 24.72 -5.55
CA ILE A 184 -16.64 26.15 -5.83
C ILE A 184 -17.68 26.59 -6.85
N ASP A 185 -18.27 27.78 -6.66
CA ASP A 185 -19.19 28.43 -7.61
C ASP A 185 -20.42 27.58 -8.00
N ASP A 186 -20.97 26.79 -7.07
CA ASP A 186 -22.06 25.80 -7.29
C ASP A 186 -23.35 26.36 -7.94
N ASN A 187 -23.49 27.69 -8.00
CA ASN A 187 -24.64 28.38 -8.60
C ASN A 187 -24.44 28.75 -10.08
N ASP A 188 -23.24 28.61 -10.63
CA ASP A 188 -22.93 28.96 -12.02
C ASP A 188 -22.83 27.71 -12.90
N LYS A 189 -23.93 27.39 -13.59
CA LYS A 189 -24.03 26.21 -14.47
C LYS A 189 -23.02 26.20 -15.62
N THR A 190 -22.43 27.35 -15.96
CA THR A 190 -21.41 27.41 -17.01
C THR A 190 -20.06 26.85 -16.56
N LYS A 191 -19.85 26.74 -15.25
CA LYS A 191 -18.62 26.26 -14.61
C LYS A 191 -18.74 24.83 -14.09
N MET A 192 -19.84 24.15 -14.42
CA MET A 192 -20.14 22.80 -13.96
C MET A 192 -20.54 21.89 -15.11
N THR A 193 -20.35 20.59 -14.91
CA THR A 193 -20.86 19.53 -15.77
C THR A 193 -21.61 18.49 -14.96
N ASN A 194 -22.66 17.92 -15.56
CA ASN A 194 -23.35 16.75 -15.03
C ASN A 194 -22.78 15.44 -15.62
N HIS A 195 -21.78 15.52 -16.49
CA HIS A 195 -21.14 14.36 -17.12
C HIS A 195 -19.91 13.94 -16.31
N CYS A 196 -20.14 13.61 -15.05
CA CYS A 196 -19.14 13.21 -14.08
C CYS A 196 -19.69 12.12 -13.14
N VAL A 197 -18.83 11.53 -12.31
CA VAL A 197 -19.19 10.39 -11.46
C VAL A 197 -20.33 10.70 -10.49
N PHE A 198 -20.34 11.89 -9.87
CA PHE A 198 -21.34 12.23 -8.85
C PHE A 198 -22.75 12.40 -9.42
N PHE A 199 -22.86 12.69 -10.71
CA PHE A 199 -24.14 12.81 -11.43
C PHE A 199 -24.52 11.56 -12.23
N ALA A 200 -23.66 10.54 -12.29
CA ALA A 200 -23.98 9.25 -12.89
C ALA A 200 -25.12 8.53 -12.15
N ASP A 201 -25.79 7.58 -12.79
CA ASP A 201 -26.75 6.72 -12.09
C ASP A 201 -26.04 5.92 -10.99
N GLU A 202 -26.71 5.70 -9.85
CA GLU A 202 -26.21 4.90 -8.73
C GLU A 202 -26.31 3.40 -9.05
N ASP A 203 -25.65 2.99 -10.13
CA ASP A 203 -25.64 1.65 -10.69
C ASP A 203 -24.19 1.20 -10.96
N HIS A 204 -23.94 -0.10 -10.82
CA HIS A 204 -22.59 -0.64 -10.93
C HIS A 204 -22.06 -0.55 -12.36
N ASP A 205 -22.88 -0.79 -13.38
CA ASP A 205 -22.48 -0.67 -14.78
C ASP A 205 -22.21 0.78 -15.18
N ALA A 206 -23.05 1.72 -14.75
CA ALA A 206 -22.85 3.15 -14.96
C ALA A 206 -21.49 3.61 -14.39
N ILE A 207 -21.21 3.29 -13.12
CA ILE A 207 -19.95 3.68 -12.47
C ILE A 207 -18.75 2.93 -13.07
N ARG A 208 -18.92 1.67 -13.48
CA ARG A 208 -17.89 0.90 -14.21
C ARG A 208 -17.50 1.58 -15.51
N ASN A 209 -18.46 2.11 -16.26
CA ASN A 209 -18.16 2.81 -17.51
C ASN A 209 -17.37 4.11 -17.25
N TYR A 210 -17.70 4.87 -16.20
CA TYR A 210 -16.86 6.01 -15.78
C TYR A 210 -15.46 5.56 -15.36
N ALA A 211 -15.31 4.46 -14.62
CA ALA A 211 -14.00 3.91 -14.26
C ALA A 211 -13.15 3.57 -15.50
N GLN A 212 -13.77 3.14 -16.61
CA GLN A 212 -13.06 2.91 -17.88
C GLN A 212 -12.49 4.20 -18.48
N VAL A 213 -13.17 5.34 -18.33
CA VAL A 213 -12.64 6.65 -18.77
C VAL A 213 -11.35 6.98 -18.01
N PHE A 214 -11.35 6.83 -16.67
CA PHE A 214 -10.13 7.01 -15.86
C PHE A 214 -9.03 6.02 -16.28
N ASN A 215 -9.37 4.74 -16.50
CA ASN A 215 -8.39 3.74 -16.93
C ASN A 215 -7.73 4.11 -18.27
N LYS A 216 -8.51 4.56 -19.26
CA LYS A 216 -7.99 5.03 -20.55
C LYS A 216 -7.10 6.26 -20.37
N LEU A 217 -7.55 7.24 -19.60
CA LEU A 217 -6.82 8.48 -19.33
C LEU A 217 -5.47 8.21 -18.64
N ILE A 218 -5.45 7.44 -17.55
CA ILE A 218 -4.24 7.11 -16.79
C ILE A 218 -3.29 6.23 -17.61
N ARG A 219 -3.80 5.29 -18.41
CA ARG A 219 -2.98 4.48 -19.30
C ARG A 219 -2.28 5.33 -20.37
N ARG A 220 -2.96 6.35 -20.88
CA ARG A 220 -2.43 7.28 -21.90
C ARG A 220 -1.45 8.28 -21.30
N TYR A 221 -1.80 8.88 -20.17
CA TYR A 221 -1.01 9.89 -19.47
C TYR A 221 -0.52 9.33 -18.14
N LYS A 222 0.43 8.39 -18.21
CA LYS A 222 0.92 7.65 -17.03
C LYS A 222 1.47 8.55 -15.92
N TYR A 223 1.95 9.76 -16.25
CA TYR A 223 2.40 10.74 -15.27
C TYR A 223 1.28 11.25 -14.35
N LEU A 224 0.01 11.06 -14.69
CA LEU A 224 -1.15 11.42 -13.87
C LEU A 224 -1.46 10.39 -12.77
N GLU A 225 -0.89 9.19 -12.84
CA GLU A 225 -1.19 8.11 -11.90
C GLU A 225 -1.01 8.54 -10.44
N LYS A 226 0.09 9.25 -10.15
CA LYS A 226 0.37 9.69 -8.78
C LYS A 226 -0.61 10.77 -8.31
N ALA A 227 -0.86 11.77 -9.17
CA ALA A 227 -1.82 12.82 -8.87
C ALA A 227 -3.24 12.27 -8.70
N PHE A 228 -3.62 11.25 -9.48
CA PHE A 228 -4.91 10.58 -9.34
C PHE A 228 -5.03 9.83 -8.01
N GLU A 229 -3.98 9.12 -7.60
CA GLU A 229 -3.94 8.46 -6.28
C GLU A 229 -4.12 9.48 -5.14
N ASP A 230 -3.38 10.59 -5.21
CA ASP A 230 -3.40 11.63 -4.18
C ASP A 230 -4.74 12.37 -4.15
N GLU A 231 -5.35 12.59 -5.31
CA GLU A 231 -6.69 13.18 -5.41
C GLU A 231 -7.77 12.27 -4.81
N ILE A 232 -7.78 10.97 -5.16
CA ILE A 232 -8.75 10.05 -4.55
C ILE A 232 -8.56 10.00 -3.03
N LYS A 233 -7.32 10.00 -2.51
CA LYS A 233 -7.07 10.11 -1.07
C LYS A 233 -7.65 11.39 -0.45
N LYS A 234 -7.52 12.52 -1.15
CA LYS A 234 -8.09 13.83 -0.75
C LYS A 234 -9.62 13.73 -0.66
N LEU A 235 -10.28 13.18 -1.67
CA LEU A 235 -11.72 12.97 -1.68
C LEU A 235 -12.18 12.04 -0.54
N LEU A 236 -11.46 10.95 -0.28
CA LEU A 236 -11.77 10.04 0.84
C LEU A 236 -11.57 10.70 2.22
N LEU A 237 -10.69 11.69 2.35
CA LEU A 237 -10.51 12.44 3.59
C LEU A 237 -11.70 13.38 3.87
N PHE A 238 -12.32 13.90 2.82
CA PHE A 238 -13.41 14.88 2.88
C PHE A 238 -14.80 14.28 2.64
N LEU A 239 -15.00 12.99 2.91
CA LEU A 239 -16.30 12.31 2.68
C LEU A 239 -17.50 13.04 3.31
N LYS A 240 -17.30 13.74 4.43
CA LYS A 240 -18.35 14.55 5.09
C LYS A 240 -18.90 15.68 4.24
N ALA A 241 -18.11 16.20 3.29
CA ALA A 241 -18.54 17.27 2.40
C ALA A 241 -19.51 16.77 1.32
N PHE A 242 -19.62 15.45 1.13
CA PHE A 242 -20.44 14.83 0.09
C PHE A 242 -21.72 14.23 0.67
N THR A 243 -22.77 14.26 -0.14
CA THR A 243 -24.05 13.60 0.14
C THR A 243 -23.91 12.08 0.19
N GLU A 244 -24.87 11.36 0.78
CA GLU A 244 -24.81 9.91 0.87
C GLU A 244 -24.76 9.22 -0.51
N THR A 245 -25.48 9.75 -1.50
CA THR A 245 -25.45 9.29 -2.89
C THR A 245 -24.06 9.48 -3.51
N GLU A 246 -23.44 10.65 -3.32
CA GLU A 246 -22.09 10.91 -3.84
C GLU A 246 -21.04 10.03 -3.15
N GLN A 247 -21.13 9.85 -1.83
CA GLN A 247 -20.28 8.91 -1.10
C GLN A 247 -20.44 7.48 -1.64
N THR A 248 -21.67 7.08 -1.99
CA THR A 248 -21.94 5.74 -2.54
C THR A 248 -21.32 5.57 -3.93
N LYS A 249 -21.48 6.54 -4.82
CA LYS A 249 -20.84 6.53 -6.16
C LYS A 249 -19.32 6.56 -6.06
N LEU A 250 -18.75 7.34 -5.14
CA LEU A 250 -17.31 7.37 -4.88
C LEU A 250 -16.78 6.05 -4.33
N ALA A 251 -17.54 5.39 -3.44
CA ALA A 251 -17.21 4.07 -2.92
C ALA A 251 -17.20 3.02 -4.04
N MET A 252 -18.22 3.04 -4.90
CA MET A 252 -18.31 2.15 -6.06
C MET A 252 -17.15 2.37 -7.03
N LEU A 253 -16.87 3.62 -7.39
CA LEU A 253 -15.76 3.98 -8.27
C LEU A 253 -14.43 3.49 -7.69
N SER A 254 -14.17 3.80 -6.42
CA SER A 254 -12.94 3.40 -5.73
C SER A 254 -12.79 1.88 -5.71
N GLY A 255 -13.86 1.14 -5.42
CA GLY A 255 -13.86 -0.33 -5.43
C GLY A 255 -13.52 -0.92 -6.80
N ILE A 256 -14.08 -0.36 -7.87
CA ILE A 256 -13.82 -0.80 -9.25
C ILE A 256 -12.37 -0.47 -9.68
N LEU A 257 -11.88 0.72 -9.35
CA LEU A 257 -10.51 1.13 -9.68
C LEU A 257 -9.45 0.33 -8.91
N LEU A 258 -9.73 -0.02 -7.65
CA LEU A 258 -8.92 -0.92 -6.84
C LEU A 258 -8.92 -2.33 -7.40
N ALA A 259 -10.08 -2.85 -7.78
CA ALA A 259 -10.20 -4.18 -8.39
C ALA A 259 -9.37 -4.27 -9.68
N ASN A 260 -9.43 -3.25 -10.52
CA ASN A 260 -8.70 -3.20 -11.78
C ASN A 260 -7.21 -2.90 -11.62
N GLY A 261 -6.76 -2.51 -10.42
CA GLY A 261 -5.36 -2.18 -10.12
C GLY A 261 -4.93 -0.81 -10.63
N THR A 262 -5.87 0.06 -11.00
CA THR A 262 -5.62 1.46 -11.38
C THR A 262 -5.26 2.31 -10.16
N LEU A 263 -5.82 1.96 -9.00
CA LEU A 263 -5.46 2.54 -7.71
C LEU A 263 -4.87 1.47 -6.78
N PRO A 264 -3.86 1.80 -5.96
CA PRO A 264 -3.37 0.93 -4.91
C PRO A 264 -4.28 1.00 -3.66
N ALA A 265 -4.33 -0.10 -2.87
CA ALA A 265 -5.10 -0.14 -1.63
C ALA A 265 -4.65 0.87 -0.57
N THR A 266 -3.47 1.48 -0.71
CA THR A 266 -2.97 2.57 0.15
C THR A 266 -3.88 3.79 0.17
N ILE A 267 -4.78 3.98 -0.80
CA ILE A 267 -5.77 5.08 -0.75
C ILE A 267 -6.72 4.93 0.45
N LEU A 268 -6.97 3.70 0.91
CA LEU A 268 -7.91 3.40 1.98
C LEU A 268 -7.42 3.92 3.35
N THR A 269 -6.16 4.34 3.48
CA THR A 269 -5.66 4.93 4.73
C THR A 269 -6.45 6.16 5.17
N SER A 270 -7.02 6.91 4.21
CA SER A 270 -7.84 8.09 4.51
C SER A 270 -9.12 7.74 5.27
N LEU A 271 -9.61 6.50 5.15
CA LEU A 271 -10.83 6.03 5.84
C LEU A 271 -10.66 5.89 7.36
N PHE A 272 -9.44 5.82 7.87
CA PHE A 272 -9.16 5.67 9.30
C PHE A 272 -9.11 7.00 10.05
N THR A 273 -9.60 8.09 9.45
CA THR A 273 -9.59 9.42 10.06
C THR A 273 -10.70 9.52 11.12
N ASP A 274 -10.35 9.95 12.33
CA ASP A 274 -11.26 10.03 13.49
C ASP A 274 -12.62 10.68 13.21
N ASN A 275 -12.66 11.72 12.38
CA ASN A 275 -13.87 12.49 12.10
C ASN A 275 -14.95 11.64 11.40
N ILE A 276 -14.59 10.88 10.36
CA ILE A 276 -15.49 10.03 9.56
C ILE A 276 -15.72 8.67 10.21
N VAL A 277 -14.77 8.20 11.04
CA VAL A 277 -14.91 6.98 11.84
C VAL A 277 -15.97 7.17 12.93
N LYS A 278 -15.90 8.28 13.69
CA LYS A 278 -16.87 8.58 14.77
C LYS A 278 -18.31 8.70 14.28
N GLU A 279 -18.51 9.18 13.06
CA GLU A 279 -19.84 9.32 12.45
C GLU A 279 -20.32 8.06 11.72
N GLY A 280 -19.52 7.00 11.67
CA GLY A 280 -19.86 5.75 10.98
C GLY A 280 -19.80 5.82 9.44
N ILE A 281 -19.38 6.96 8.88
CA ILE A 281 -19.20 7.16 7.43
C ILE A 281 -18.13 6.22 6.91
N ALA A 282 -17.01 6.07 7.62
CA ALA A 282 -15.91 5.19 7.20
C ALA A 282 -16.36 3.73 7.00
N ALA A 283 -17.08 3.17 7.96
CA ALA A 283 -17.59 1.80 7.89
C ALA A 283 -18.64 1.62 6.78
N SER A 284 -19.58 2.56 6.66
CA SER A 284 -20.60 2.54 5.59
C SER A 284 -19.99 2.63 4.19
N PHE A 285 -19.02 3.54 4.01
CA PHE A 285 -18.26 3.70 2.78
C PHE A 285 -17.47 2.43 2.44
N ALA A 286 -16.76 1.85 3.41
CA ALA A 286 -15.97 0.64 3.22
C ALA A 286 -16.84 -0.54 2.75
N VAL A 287 -18.04 -0.72 3.31
CA VAL A 287 -18.98 -1.76 2.86
C VAL A 287 -19.35 -1.58 1.39
N LYS A 288 -19.74 -0.37 0.97
CA LYS A 288 -20.11 -0.07 -0.42
C LYS A 288 -18.93 -0.30 -1.37
N LEU A 289 -17.74 0.11 -0.96
CA LEU A 289 -16.50 -0.07 -1.72
C LEU A 289 -16.15 -1.55 -1.91
N PHE A 290 -16.15 -2.33 -0.83
CA PHE A 290 -15.80 -3.74 -0.92
C PHE A 290 -16.84 -4.56 -1.69
N LYS A 291 -18.12 -4.20 -1.62
CA LYS A 291 -19.15 -4.76 -2.50
C LYS A 291 -18.84 -4.51 -3.97
N ALA A 292 -18.53 -3.27 -4.32
CA ALA A 292 -18.20 -2.93 -5.70
C ALA A 292 -16.93 -3.63 -6.18
N TRP A 293 -15.92 -3.78 -5.32
CA TRP A 293 -14.70 -4.54 -5.63
C TRP A 293 -15.03 -6.03 -5.84
N MET A 294 -15.79 -6.65 -4.94
CA MET A 294 -16.19 -8.06 -5.05
C MET A 294 -17.18 -8.34 -6.19
N ALA A 295 -17.81 -7.32 -6.77
CA ALA A 295 -18.58 -7.46 -8.00
C ALA A 295 -17.68 -7.49 -9.25
N GLU A 296 -16.48 -6.90 -9.20
CA GLU A 296 -15.47 -6.96 -10.28
C GLU A 296 -14.59 -8.21 -10.19
N LYS A 297 -14.27 -8.65 -8.98
CA LYS A 297 -13.35 -9.75 -8.68
C LYS A 297 -13.86 -10.62 -7.53
N ASP A 298 -12.97 -11.16 -6.70
CA ASP A 298 -13.32 -12.00 -5.56
C ASP A 298 -12.74 -11.45 -4.24
N ALA A 299 -13.14 -12.04 -3.12
CA ALA A 299 -12.63 -11.70 -1.79
C ALA A 299 -11.11 -11.91 -1.66
N ASN A 300 -10.52 -12.84 -2.42
CA ASN A 300 -9.08 -13.08 -2.40
C ASN A 300 -8.32 -11.87 -2.96
N SER A 301 -8.85 -11.24 -4.01
CA SER A 301 -8.27 -10.02 -4.58
C SER A 301 -8.24 -8.87 -3.58
N VAL A 302 -9.32 -8.70 -2.79
CA VAL A 302 -9.42 -7.69 -1.73
C VAL A 302 -8.40 -7.99 -0.62
N THR A 303 -8.45 -9.19 -0.06
CA THR A 303 -7.61 -9.57 1.09
C THR A 303 -6.13 -9.57 0.75
N SER A 304 -5.75 -9.99 -0.47
CA SER A 304 -4.37 -9.89 -0.96
C SER A 304 -3.90 -8.44 -1.08
N ALA A 305 -4.73 -7.56 -1.64
CA ALA A 305 -4.40 -6.14 -1.77
C ALA A 305 -4.27 -5.45 -0.40
N LEU A 306 -5.14 -5.77 0.55
CA LEU A 306 -5.07 -5.27 1.93
C LEU A 306 -3.79 -5.70 2.63
N ARG A 307 -3.39 -6.97 2.52
CA ARG A 307 -2.10 -7.45 3.05
C ARG A 307 -0.91 -6.73 2.42
N LYS A 308 -0.92 -6.58 1.09
CA LYS A 308 0.17 -5.89 0.36
C LYS A 308 0.31 -4.42 0.81
N ALA A 309 -0.79 -3.78 1.16
CA ALA A 309 -0.81 -2.41 1.69
C ALA A 309 -0.64 -2.32 3.22
N ASN A 310 -0.44 -3.45 3.93
CA ASN A 310 -0.40 -3.54 5.40
C ASN A 310 -1.67 -2.96 6.09
N LEU A 311 -2.82 -3.13 5.45
CA LEU A 311 -4.13 -2.65 5.95
C LEU A 311 -4.98 -3.75 6.59
N ASP A 312 -4.59 -5.01 6.41
CA ASP A 312 -5.27 -6.18 6.96
C ASP A 312 -5.44 -6.14 8.49
N LYS A 313 -4.48 -5.50 9.19
CA LYS A 313 -4.52 -5.33 10.65
C LYS A 313 -5.31 -4.10 11.12
N ARG A 314 -5.63 -3.17 10.20
CA ARG A 314 -6.24 -1.87 10.51
C ARG A 314 -7.74 -1.83 10.24
N LEU A 315 -8.33 -2.91 9.74
CA LEU A 315 -9.75 -2.97 9.39
C LEU A 315 -10.69 -2.66 10.58
N LEU A 316 -10.27 -2.95 11.80
CA LEU A 316 -11.03 -2.57 13.00
C LEU A 316 -11.09 -1.05 13.20
N GLU A 317 -10.10 -0.29 12.71
CA GLU A 317 -10.04 1.17 12.80
C GLU A 317 -11.11 1.87 11.95
N LEU A 318 -11.85 1.14 11.10
CA LEU A 318 -13.05 1.66 10.44
C LEU A 318 -14.18 2.00 11.43
N PHE A 319 -14.08 1.49 12.65
CA PHE A 319 -15.06 1.70 13.72
C PHE A 319 -14.49 2.56 14.85
N PRO A 320 -15.35 3.30 15.58
CA PRO A 320 -14.91 4.05 16.77
C PRO A 320 -14.32 3.12 17.83
N ALA A 321 -13.40 3.63 18.66
CA ALA A 321 -12.63 2.86 19.64
C ALA A 321 -13.46 1.90 20.53
N ASN A 322 -14.68 2.30 20.91
CA ASN A 322 -15.59 1.48 21.72
C ASN A 322 -16.22 0.28 20.96
N ARG A 323 -15.99 0.16 19.65
CA ARG A 323 -16.51 -0.88 18.76
C ARG A 323 -15.43 -1.56 17.92
N GLN A 324 -14.15 -1.30 18.19
CA GLN A 324 -13.01 -1.93 17.51
C GLN A 324 -12.78 -3.35 18.01
N ASN A 325 -13.71 -4.25 17.72
CA ASN A 325 -13.58 -5.67 18.02
C ASN A 325 -14.07 -6.52 16.85
N VAL A 326 -13.56 -7.75 16.79
CA VAL A 326 -13.80 -8.65 15.65
C VAL A 326 -15.26 -9.08 15.56
N ASP A 327 -15.98 -9.19 16.67
CA ASP A 327 -17.39 -9.57 16.64
C ASP A 327 -18.29 -8.48 16.06
N HIS A 328 -18.06 -7.22 16.44
CA HIS A 328 -18.76 -6.09 15.86
C HIS A 328 -18.46 -5.96 14.36
N PHE A 329 -17.18 -6.06 13.97
CA PHE A 329 -16.79 -6.05 12.56
C PHE A 329 -17.50 -7.19 11.80
N ALA A 330 -17.39 -8.43 12.29
CA ALA A 330 -17.93 -9.60 11.63
C ALA A 330 -19.45 -9.52 11.49
N LYS A 331 -20.15 -9.06 12.53
CA LYS A 331 -21.60 -8.85 12.46
C LYS A 331 -21.96 -7.80 11.41
N TYR A 332 -21.34 -6.62 11.47
CA TYR A 332 -21.64 -5.51 10.56
C TYR A 332 -21.39 -5.86 9.09
N PHE A 333 -20.25 -6.49 8.78
CA PHE A 333 -19.90 -6.88 7.42
C PHE A 333 -20.70 -8.09 6.92
N THR A 334 -21.03 -9.05 7.79
CA THR A 334 -21.88 -10.20 7.41
C THR A 334 -23.31 -9.77 7.13
N GLU A 335 -23.90 -8.88 7.95
CA GLU A 335 -25.23 -8.31 7.70
C GLU A 335 -25.27 -7.51 6.39
N ALA A 336 -24.15 -6.92 6.00
CA ALA A 336 -24.01 -6.28 4.71
C ALA A 336 -23.79 -7.24 3.53
N GLY A 337 -23.64 -8.56 3.75
CA GLY A 337 -23.37 -9.54 2.69
C GLY A 337 -21.89 -9.69 2.31
N LEU A 338 -20.97 -9.32 3.20
CA LEU A 338 -19.51 -9.43 3.05
C LEU A 338 -18.94 -10.43 4.09
N LYS A 339 -19.49 -11.65 4.11
CA LYS A 339 -19.09 -12.69 5.08
C LYS A 339 -17.62 -13.09 4.91
N GLU A 340 -17.12 -13.14 3.68
CA GLU A 340 -15.76 -13.54 3.35
C GLU A 340 -14.71 -12.61 4.00
N LEU A 341 -15.00 -11.31 4.09
CA LEU A 341 -14.13 -10.35 4.79
C LEU A 341 -14.18 -10.52 6.30
N SER A 342 -15.35 -10.91 6.84
CA SER A 342 -15.52 -11.21 8.25
C SER A 342 -14.71 -12.46 8.65
N ASP A 343 -14.81 -13.52 7.84
CA ASP A 343 -14.07 -14.76 8.03
C ASP A 343 -12.56 -14.53 7.90
N PHE A 344 -12.13 -13.71 6.92
CA PHE A 344 -10.75 -13.29 6.77
C PHE A 344 -10.20 -12.64 8.04
N LEU A 345 -10.91 -11.67 8.63
CA LEU A 345 -10.45 -10.97 9.81
C LEU A 345 -10.36 -11.89 11.03
N ARG A 346 -11.32 -12.81 11.22
CA ARG A 346 -11.27 -13.83 12.28
C ARG A 346 -10.06 -14.75 12.13
N VAL A 347 -9.78 -15.21 10.92
CA VAL A 347 -8.59 -16.01 10.62
C VAL A 347 -7.31 -15.22 10.89
N GLN A 348 -7.27 -13.93 10.51
CA GLN A 348 -6.13 -13.06 10.79
C GLN A 348 -5.88 -12.83 12.28
N GLN A 349 -6.93 -12.56 13.06
CA GLN A 349 -6.81 -12.41 14.50
C GLN A 349 -6.28 -13.70 15.13
N SER A 350 -6.86 -14.85 14.81
CA SER A 350 -6.43 -16.16 15.33
C SER A 350 -4.96 -16.47 15.00
N LEU A 351 -4.51 -16.13 13.79
CA LEU A 351 -3.10 -16.29 13.40
C LEU A 351 -2.18 -15.32 14.13
N GLY A 352 -2.60 -14.05 14.28
CA GLY A 352 -1.86 -13.03 15.02
C GLY A 352 -1.67 -13.39 16.49
N THR A 353 -2.76 -13.75 17.17
CA THR A 353 -2.74 -14.23 18.56
C THR A 353 -1.82 -15.44 18.72
N ARG A 354 -1.93 -16.44 17.84
CA ARG A 354 -1.06 -17.62 17.90
C ARG A 354 0.41 -17.27 17.70
N LYS A 355 0.73 -16.36 16.78
CA LYS A 355 2.10 -15.93 16.53
C LYS A 355 2.69 -15.16 17.71
N GLU A 356 1.91 -14.29 18.36
CA GLU A 356 2.35 -13.56 19.54
C GLU A 356 2.55 -14.51 20.73
N LEU A 357 1.59 -15.40 20.97
CA LEU A 357 1.72 -16.45 21.99
C LEU A 357 2.96 -17.33 21.76
N GLN A 358 3.23 -17.70 20.51
CA GLN A 358 4.43 -18.46 20.15
C GLN A 358 5.70 -17.71 20.52
N LYS A 359 5.79 -16.42 20.17
CA LYS A 359 6.96 -15.58 20.46
C LYS A 359 7.20 -15.45 21.97
N GLU A 360 6.17 -15.11 22.73
CA GLU A 360 6.24 -14.97 24.18
C GLU A 360 6.61 -16.29 24.87
N LEU A 361 6.07 -17.42 24.38
CA LEU A 361 6.45 -18.73 24.90
C LEU A 361 7.90 -19.09 24.59
N GLN A 362 8.38 -18.80 23.38
CA GLN A 362 9.78 -19.02 23.04
C GLN A 362 10.72 -18.19 23.93
N GLU A 363 10.36 -16.93 24.22
CA GLU A 363 11.11 -16.07 25.13
C GLU A 363 11.15 -16.65 26.55
N ARG A 364 9.98 -17.01 27.12
CA ARG A 364 9.91 -17.62 28.45
C ARG A 364 10.67 -18.95 28.55
N LEU A 365 10.62 -19.78 27.50
CA LEU A 365 11.38 -21.03 27.45
C LEU A 365 12.89 -20.77 27.40
N SER A 366 13.33 -19.74 26.65
CA SER A 366 14.74 -19.35 26.59
C SER A 366 15.29 -18.79 27.91
N GLN A 367 14.41 -18.21 28.73
CA GLN A 367 14.73 -17.70 30.06
C GLN A 367 14.67 -18.80 31.15
N GLU A 368 14.43 -20.06 30.76
CA GLU A 368 14.28 -21.19 31.67
C GLU A 368 13.23 -20.95 32.78
N CYS A 369 12.15 -20.22 32.46
CA CYS A 369 11.08 -19.93 33.43
C CYS A 369 10.52 -21.23 34.04
N PRO A 370 10.15 -21.24 35.34
CA PRO A 370 9.52 -22.39 35.96
C PRO A 370 8.27 -22.85 35.22
N ILE A 371 8.13 -24.16 34.99
CA ILE A 371 7.01 -24.74 34.23
C ILE A 371 5.64 -24.29 34.78
N LYS A 372 5.51 -24.15 36.10
CA LYS A 372 4.28 -23.69 36.74
C LYS A 372 3.87 -22.28 36.29
N GLU A 373 4.83 -21.38 36.13
CA GLU A 373 4.57 -20.01 35.65
C GLU A 373 4.18 -20.01 34.17
N VAL A 374 4.84 -20.83 33.35
CA VAL A 374 4.49 -21.02 31.94
C VAL A 374 3.06 -21.58 31.81
N VAL A 375 2.67 -22.56 32.64
CA VAL A 375 1.31 -23.11 32.68
C VAL A 375 0.28 -22.02 33.01
N LEU A 376 0.53 -21.21 34.04
CA LEU A 376 -0.39 -20.12 34.42
C LEU A 376 -0.56 -19.12 33.28
N TYR A 377 0.55 -18.69 32.69
CA TYR A 377 0.54 -17.78 31.54
C TYR A 377 -0.26 -18.35 30.35
N VAL A 378 -0.01 -19.60 29.95
CA VAL A 378 -0.74 -20.22 28.82
C VAL A 378 -2.23 -20.35 29.13
N LYS A 379 -2.62 -20.69 30.36
CA LYS A 379 -4.04 -20.74 30.77
C LYS A 379 -4.71 -19.38 30.72
N GLU A 380 -4.02 -18.33 31.13
CA GLU A 380 -4.51 -16.95 31.02
C GLU A 380 -4.68 -16.54 29.55
N GLU A 381 -3.72 -16.85 28.68
CA GLU A 381 -3.81 -16.57 27.24
C GLU A 381 -4.91 -17.37 26.54
N MET A 382 -5.11 -18.63 26.93
CA MET A 382 -6.22 -19.45 26.46
C MET A 382 -7.57 -18.82 26.80
N LYS A 383 -7.73 -18.35 28.04
CA LYS A 383 -8.96 -17.70 28.49
C LYS A 383 -9.15 -16.34 27.83
N ARG A 384 -8.09 -15.54 27.71
CA ARG A 384 -8.14 -14.18 27.16
C ARG A 384 -8.47 -14.14 25.68
N ASN A 385 -7.99 -15.12 24.92
CA ASN A 385 -8.14 -15.16 23.47
C ASN A 385 -8.98 -16.35 22.97
N GLU A 386 -9.69 -17.03 23.87
CA GLU A 386 -10.56 -18.18 23.56
C GLU A 386 -9.86 -19.27 22.74
N LEU A 387 -8.57 -19.54 23.04
CA LEU A 387 -7.79 -20.52 22.29
C LEU A 387 -8.16 -21.95 22.70
N PRO A 388 -8.52 -22.83 21.75
CA PRO A 388 -8.80 -24.22 22.05
C PRO A 388 -7.50 -24.96 22.41
N GLU A 389 -7.60 -25.88 23.38
CA GLU A 389 -6.48 -26.72 23.83
C GLU A 389 -5.77 -27.45 22.66
N PRO A 390 -6.49 -28.06 21.69
CA PRO A 390 -5.91 -28.56 20.44
C PRO A 390 -4.94 -27.63 19.70
N ALA A 391 -5.22 -26.32 19.66
CA ALA A 391 -4.36 -25.35 18.98
C ALA A 391 -3.13 -25.02 19.83
N VAL A 392 -3.30 -24.96 21.16
CA VAL A 392 -2.23 -24.64 22.10
C VAL A 392 -1.23 -25.77 22.23
N ILE A 393 -1.67 -27.04 22.28
CA ILE A 393 -0.75 -28.17 22.42
C ILE A 393 0.19 -28.30 21.21
N GLY A 394 -0.33 -28.08 19.99
CA GLY A 394 0.50 -28.06 18.78
C GLY A 394 1.52 -26.92 18.76
N LEU A 395 1.15 -25.76 19.32
CA LEU A 395 2.04 -24.61 19.46
C LEU A 395 3.11 -24.86 20.53
N LEU A 396 2.74 -25.42 21.69
CA LEU A 396 3.67 -25.80 22.75
C LEU A 396 4.71 -26.80 22.25
N TRP A 397 4.28 -27.85 21.55
CA TRP A 397 5.19 -28.78 20.89
C TRP A 397 6.20 -28.07 20.01
N THR A 398 5.72 -27.15 19.15
CA THR A 398 6.57 -26.37 18.24
C THR A 398 7.57 -25.50 19.00
N CYS A 399 7.15 -24.84 20.08
CA CYS A 399 8.04 -24.02 20.91
C CYS A 399 9.09 -24.87 21.64
N VAL A 400 8.68 -25.97 22.28
CA VAL A 400 9.57 -26.87 23.01
C VAL A 400 10.61 -27.47 22.07
N MET A 401 10.20 -27.97 20.90
CA MET A 401 11.14 -28.60 19.96
C MET A 401 12.09 -27.62 19.29
N ASN A 402 11.74 -26.34 19.21
CA ASN A 402 12.60 -25.29 18.65
C ASN A 402 13.46 -24.58 19.71
N ALA A 403 13.28 -24.88 21.00
CA ALA A 403 14.04 -24.27 22.09
C ALA A 403 15.48 -24.81 22.18
N VAL A 404 15.81 -25.88 21.46
CA VAL A 404 17.10 -26.58 21.56
C VAL A 404 17.69 -26.86 20.18
N GLU A 405 19.00 -26.72 20.07
CA GLU A 405 19.75 -27.18 18.90
C GLU A 405 20.02 -28.69 18.99
N TRP A 406 19.61 -29.41 17.95
CA TRP A 406 19.61 -30.87 17.93
C TRP A 406 20.93 -31.46 17.44
N ASN A 407 21.35 -32.55 18.08
CA ASN A 407 22.48 -33.35 17.60
C ASN A 407 22.18 -33.95 16.21
N LYS A 408 23.22 -34.08 15.38
CA LYS A 408 23.13 -34.68 14.04
C LYS A 408 23.40 -36.19 14.03
N LYS A 409 23.84 -36.77 15.16
CA LYS A 409 24.00 -38.21 15.32
C LYS A 409 22.70 -38.82 15.85
N GLU A 410 22.17 -39.80 15.13
CA GLU A 410 20.86 -40.42 15.39
C GLU A 410 20.70 -40.95 16.82
N GLU A 411 21.72 -41.60 17.38
CA GLU A 411 21.65 -42.13 18.75
C GLU A 411 21.70 -41.03 19.82
N LEU A 412 22.57 -40.02 19.63
CA LEU A 412 22.71 -38.91 20.58
C LEU A 412 21.50 -37.99 20.56
N VAL A 413 20.88 -37.78 19.39
CA VAL A 413 19.69 -36.93 19.29
C VAL A 413 18.50 -37.59 19.96
N ALA A 414 18.36 -38.91 19.89
CA ALA A 414 17.28 -39.62 20.57
C ALA A 414 17.39 -39.47 22.09
N GLU A 415 18.58 -39.63 22.67
CA GLU A 415 18.79 -39.43 24.11
C GLU A 415 18.60 -37.96 24.53
N GLN A 416 19.12 -37.02 23.74
CA GLN A 416 18.93 -35.58 23.96
C GLN A 416 17.43 -35.21 23.95
N ALA A 417 16.68 -35.72 22.96
CA ALA A 417 15.25 -35.48 22.82
C ALA A 417 14.47 -36.01 24.02
N LEU A 418 14.77 -37.21 24.48
CA LEU A 418 14.10 -37.78 25.66
C LEU A 418 14.40 -36.97 26.92
N LYS A 419 15.65 -36.52 27.12
CA LYS A 419 16.01 -35.68 28.27
C LYS A 419 15.26 -34.35 28.23
N HIS A 420 15.25 -33.69 27.08
CA HIS A 420 14.56 -32.42 26.85
C HIS A 420 13.05 -32.56 27.05
N LEU A 421 12.42 -33.51 26.37
CA LEU A 421 10.97 -33.72 26.47
C LEU A 421 10.52 -34.17 27.85
N LYS A 422 11.35 -34.90 28.60
CA LYS A 422 11.07 -35.27 29.98
C LYS A 422 10.99 -34.04 30.90
N GLN A 423 11.81 -33.02 30.65
CA GLN A 423 11.73 -31.75 31.38
C GLN A 423 10.39 -31.05 31.13
N TYR A 424 9.89 -31.06 29.89
CA TYR A 424 8.65 -30.36 29.50
C TYR A 424 7.39 -31.23 29.54
N ALA A 425 7.49 -32.52 29.85
CA ALA A 425 6.32 -33.40 29.97
C ALA A 425 5.26 -32.86 30.95
N PRO A 426 5.60 -32.31 32.14
CA PRO A 426 4.62 -31.69 33.03
C PRO A 426 3.90 -30.48 32.42
N LEU A 427 4.53 -29.76 31.48
CA LEU A 427 3.88 -28.67 30.75
C LEU A 427 2.88 -29.23 29.75
N LEU A 428 3.30 -30.22 28.94
CA LEU A 428 2.47 -30.83 27.90
C LEU A 428 1.25 -31.54 28.49
N ALA A 429 1.41 -32.28 29.59
CA ALA A 429 0.33 -33.00 30.29
C ALA A 429 -0.84 -32.07 30.67
N VAL A 430 -0.56 -30.82 31.06
CA VAL A 430 -1.61 -29.85 31.44
C VAL A 430 -2.47 -29.42 30.25
N PHE A 431 -1.96 -29.55 29.02
CA PHE A 431 -2.63 -29.13 27.78
C PHE A 431 -2.92 -30.32 26.85
N SER A 432 -2.89 -31.54 27.38
CA SER A 432 -3.25 -32.77 26.69
C SER A 432 -4.30 -33.53 27.50
N THR A 433 -5.36 -32.83 27.92
CA THR A 433 -6.44 -33.39 28.76
C THR A 433 -7.65 -33.87 27.95
N GLN A 434 -7.69 -33.49 26.67
CA GLN A 434 -8.71 -33.92 25.72
C GLN A 434 -8.09 -34.92 24.74
N GLY A 435 -8.81 -35.99 24.41
CA GLY A 435 -8.34 -36.98 23.44
C GLY A 435 -7.99 -36.38 22.07
N GLN A 436 -8.61 -35.25 21.68
CA GLN A 436 -8.24 -34.53 20.45
C GLN A 436 -6.88 -33.82 20.58
N SER A 437 -6.56 -33.25 21.74
CA SER A 437 -5.28 -32.59 22.01
C SER A 437 -4.14 -33.61 22.02
N GLU A 438 -4.35 -34.74 22.69
CA GLU A 438 -3.41 -35.87 22.72
C GLU A 438 -3.12 -36.42 21.32
N LEU A 439 -4.18 -36.63 20.53
CA LEU A 439 -4.06 -37.10 19.16
C LEU A 439 -3.28 -36.11 18.29
N ILE A 440 -3.55 -34.80 18.41
CA ILE A 440 -2.80 -33.76 17.69
C ILE A 440 -1.33 -33.75 18.10
N LEU A 441 -1.03 -33.89 19.39
CA LEU A 441 0.35 -33.98 19.88
C LEU A 441 1.06 -35.19 19.26
N LEU A 442 0.43 -36.37 19.28
CA LEU A 442 1.01 -37.59 18.71
C LEU A 442 1.24 -37.47 17.19
N GLN A 443 0.29 -36.89 16.46
CA GLN A 443 0.46 -36.57 15.04
C GLN A 443 1.62 -35.58 14.82
N LYS A 444 1.78 -34.57 15.67
CA LYS A 444 2.90 -33.62 15.60
C LYS A 444 4.26 -34.27 15.86
N VAL A 445 4.32 -35.20 16.81
CA VAL A 445 5.52 -36.02 17.05
C VAL A 445 5.84 -36.85 15.81
N GLN A 446 4.84 -37.47 15.19
CA GLN A 446 4.98 -38.26 13.96
C GLN A 446 5.52 -37.41 12.80
N GLU A 447 4.90 -36.25 12.54
CA GLU A 447 5.33 -35.31 11.49
C GLU A 447 6.78 -34.87 11.72
N TYR A 448 7.12 -34.49 12.95
CA TYR A 448 8.46 -34.02 13.29
C TYR A 448 9.52 -35.10 13.12
N CYS A 449 9.25 -36.32 13.58
CA CYS A 449 10.19 -37.43 13.45
C CYS A 449 10.39 -37.86 12.00
N TYR A 450 9.39 -37.66 11.14
CA TYR A 450 9.51 -37.91 9.70
C TYR A 450 10.29 -36.82 8.97
N ASP A 451 9.95 -35.56 9.24
CA ASP A 451 10.58 -34.41 8.58
C ASP A 451 12.06 -34.24 9.01
N ASN A 452 12.44 -34.80 10.16
CA ASN A 452 13.82 -34.83 10.64
C ASN A 452 14.38 -36.26 10.68
N ILE A 453 15.19 -36.62 9.69
CA ILE A 453 15.73 -37.98 9.51
C ILE A 453 16.45 -38.54 10.76
N HIS A 454 17.05 -37.68 11.58
CA HIS A 454 17.77 -38.11 12.79
C HIS A 454 16.82 -38.56 13.92
N PHE A 455 15.54 -38.20 13.84
CA PHE A 455 14.51 -38.56 14.83
C PHE A 455 13.72 -39.82 14.45
N MET A 456 13.99 -40.43 13.30
CA MET A 456 13.24 -41.60 12.82
C MET A 456 13.21 -42.76 13.83
N LYS A 457 14.29 -43.00 14.58
CA LYS A 457 14.34 -44.01 15.66
C LYS A 457 13.95 -43.50 17.05
N ALA A 458 13.68 -42.21 17.19
CA ALA A 458 13.27 -41.59 18.45
C ALA A 458 11.76 -41.67 18.68
N PHE A 459 10.96 -41.79 17.60
CA PHE A 459 9.50 -41.74 17.65
C PHE A 459 8.90 -42.64 18.74
N GLN A 460 9.13 -43.96 18.67
CA GLN A 460 8.60 -44.91 19.67
C GLN A 460 8.99 -44.51 21.10
N LYS A 461 10.26 -44.11 21.30
CA LYS A 461 10.77 -43.74 22.63
C LYS A 461 10.09 -42.49 23.17
N ILE A 462 9.79 -41.52 22.31
CA ILE A 462 9.06 -40.30 22.67
C ILE A 462 7.62 -40.64 23.08
N VAL A 463 6.93 -41.48 22.30
CA VAL A 463 5.56 -41.89 22.63
C VAL A 463 5.50 -42.65 23.96
N VAL A 464 6.44 -43.57 24.19
CA VAL A 464 6.54 -44.30 25.47
C VAL A 464 6.85 -43.35 26.63
N LEU A 465 7.71 -42.34 26.44
CA LEU A 465 7.97 -41.32 27.45
C LEU A 465 6.70 -40.54 27.80
N PHE A 466 5.94 -40.12 26.79
CA PHE A 466 4.70 -39.36 26.96
C PHE A 466 3.60 -40.19 27.61
N TYR A 467 3.46 -41.46 27.26
CA TYR A 467 2.58 -42.40 27.96
C TYR A 467 2.94 -42.50 29.44
N LYS A 468 4.22 -42.75 29.76
CA LYS A 468 4.70 -42.87 31.15
C LYS A 468 4.62 -41.59 31.97
N ALA A 469 4.45 -40.44 31.32
CA ALA A 469 4.40 -39.14 31.96
C ALA A 469 2.98 -38.55 31.96
N ASP A 470 1.96 -39.37 31.68
CA ASP A 470 0.54 -38.99 31.62
C ASP A 470 0.26 -37.85 30.63
N VAL A 471 1.05 -37.78 29.54
CA VAL A 471 0.87 -36.82 28.44
C VAL A 471 0.00 -37.41 27.34
N LEU A 472 0.08 -38.72 27.12
CA LEU A 472 -0.74 -39.45 26.15
C LEU A 472 -1.42 -40.62 26.84
N SER A 473 -2.74 -40.72 26.70
CA SER A 473 -3.52 -41.87 27.14
C SER A 473 -3.31 -43.08 26.23
N GLU A 474 -3.67 -44.25 26.75
CA GLU A 474 -3.73 -45.47 25.98
C GLU A 474 -4.68 -45.34 24.78
N GLU A 475 -5.88 -44.79 25.03
CA GLU A 475 -6.93 -44.63 24.02
C GLU A 475 -6.46 -43.75 22.86
N ALA A 476 -5.73 -42.67 23.13
CA ALA A 476 -5.19 -41.80 22.09
C ALA A 476 -4.15 -42.53 21.22
N ILE A 477 -3.28 -43.35 21.83
CA ILE A 477 -2.25 -44.12 21.14
C ILE A 477 -2.89 -45.21 20.27
N LEU A 478 -3.85 -45.96 20.82
CA LEU A 478 -4.58 -47.00 20.09
C LEU A 478 -5.38 -46.41 18.93
N LYS A 479 -6.04 -45.26 19.13
CA LYS A 479 -6.79 -44.56 18.07
C LYS A 479 -5.89 -44.08 16.95
N TRP A 480 -4.75 -43.47 17.28
CA TRP A 480 -3.74 -43.07 16.30
C TRP A 480 -3.23 -44.27 15.49
N TYR A 481 -2.91 -45.38 16.17
CA TYR A 481 -2.40 -46.58 15.52
C TYR A 481 -3.40 -47.18 14.52
N LYS A 482 -4.68 -47.27 14.90
CA LYS A 482 -5.75 -47.87 14.07
C LYS A 482 -6.13 -47.00 12.88
N GLU A 483 -6.42 -45.71 13.10
CA GLU A 483 -7.10 -44.89 12.08
C GLU A 483 -6.67 -43.42 12.02
N ALA A 484 -6.13 -42.86 13.10
CA ALA A 484 -5.92 -41.42 13.20
C ALA A 484 -4.45 -40.98 13.00
N HIS A 485 -3.62 -41.82 12.38
CA HIS A 485 -2.24 -41.47 12.00
C HIS A 485 -2.19 -40.64 10.71
N VAL A 486 -1.15 -39.81 10.57
CA VAL A 486 -0.92 -39.06 9.32
C VAL A 486 -0.16 -39.91 8.29
N ALA A 487 -0.20 -39.51 7.02
CA ALA A 487 0.47 -40.24 5.94
C ALA A 487 2.01 -40.23 6.07
N LYS A 488 2.59 -39.19 6.68
CA LYS A 488 4.04 -39.01 6.83
C LYS A 488 4.65 -40.12 7.70
N GLY A 489 5.49 -40.96 7.11
CA GLY A 489 6.18 -42.04 7.83
C GLY A 489 5.27 -43.17 8.35
N LYS A 490 4.01 -43.25 7.88
CA LYS A 490 2.99 -44.18 8.36
C LYS A 490 3.51 -45.62 8.54
N SER A 491 4.02 -46.23 7.47
CA SER A 491 4.44 -47.65 7.52
C SER A 491 5.55 -47.89 8.54
N VAL A 492 6.51 -46.97 8.62
CA VAL A 492 7.66 -47.06 9.51
C VAL A 492 7.24 -46.91 10.97
N PHE A 493 6.41 -45.93 11.29
CA PHE A 493 6.03 -45.66 12.67
C PHE A 493 5.00 -46.63 13.21
N LEU A 494 4.09 -47.16 12.38
CA LEU A 494 3.21 -48.25 12.80
C LEU A 494 4.04 -49.51 13.12
N ASP A 495 5.03 -49.86 12.28
CA ASP A 495 5.91 -51.00 12.57
C ASP A 495 6.70 -50.82 13.88
N GLN A 496 7.26 -49.63 14.13
CA GLN A 496 7.95 -49.31 15.38
C GLN A 496 7.06 -49.41 16.62
N MET A 497 5.78 -49.09 16.49
CA MET A 497 4.84 -49.05 17.61
C MET A 497 4.17 -50.40 17.88
N LYS A 498 4.23 -51.36 16.95
CA LYS A 498 3.50 -52.63 17.01
C LYS A 498 3.63 -53.35 18.35
N LYS A 499 4.86 -53.61 18.81
CA LYS A 499 5.10 -54.31 20.09
C LYS A 499 4.56 -53.55 21.31
N PHE A 500 4.60 -52.23 21.26
CA PHE A 500 4.11 -51.40 22.37
C PHE A 500 2.57 -51.36 22.39
N VAL A 501 1.94 -51.31 21.22
CA VAL A 501 0.48 -51.40 21.09
C VAL A 501 -0.03 -52.78 21.51
N GLU A 502 0.62 -53.87 21.08
CA GLU A 502 0.29 -55.23 21.54
C GLU A 502 0.39 -55.33 23.08
N TRP A 503 1.41 -54.70 23.68
CA TRP A 503 1.54 -54.65 25.13
C TRP A 503 0.41 -53.87 25.82
N LEU A 504 0.03 -52.70 25.30
CA LEU A 504 -1.09 -51.90 25.84
C LEU A 504 -2.39 -52.73 25.84
N GLN A 505 -2.72 -53.36 24.70
CA GLN A 505 -3.93 -54.17 24.55
C GLN A 505 -3.97 -55.38 25.50
N ASN A 506 -2.83 -56.05 25.73
CA ASN A 506 -2.77 -57.21 26.61
C ASN A 506 -2.75 -56.83 28.10
N ALA A 507 -2.18 -55.67 28.45
CA ALA A 507 -2.13 -55.21 29.83
C ALA A 507 -3.55 -54.89 30.36
N GLU A 508 -4.45 -54.43 29.50
CA GLU A 508 -5.86 -54.22 29.82
C GLU A 508 -6.57 -55.56 30.08
N GLU A 509 -6.40 -56.55 29.20
CA GLU A 509 -7.03 -57.89 29.28
C GLU A 509 -6.64 -58.67 30.56
N GLU A 510 -5.41 -58.56 31.06
CA GLU A 510 -4.99 -59.19 32.32
C GLU A 510 -5.66 -58.52 33.55
N SER A 511 -5.83 -57.20 33.53
CA SER A 511 -6.40 -56.44 34.65
C SER A 511 -7.93 -56.54 34.79
N GLU A 512 -8.66 -56.77 33.69
CA GLU A 512 -10.10 -57.08 33.74
C GLU A 512 -10.36 -58.53 34.21
N SER A 513 -9.47 -59.48 33.89
CA SER A 513 -9.64 -60.88 34.27
C SER A 513 -9.41 -61.17 35.76
N GLU A 514 -8.65 -60.33 36.48
CA GLU A 514 -8.47 -60.44 37.94
C GLU A 514 -9.63 -59.84 38.75
N GLY A 515 -10.59 -59.18 38.10
CA GLY A 515 -11.78 -58.57 38.73
C GLY A 515 -13.02 -59.46 38.82
N GLU A 516 -13.03 -60.61 38.13
CA GLU A 516 -14.18 -61.55 38.12
C GLU A 516 -13.99 -62.79 39.03
N GLU A 517 -12.88 -62.89 39.77
CA GLU A 517 -12.60 -64.01 40.69
C GLU A 517 -12.50 -63.65 42.19
N ASN A 518 -13.14 -62.56 42.66
CA ASN A 518 -13.29 -62.31 44.11
C ASN A 518 -14.72 -62.00 44.56
#